data_AF-A0A957TX35-F1
#
_entry.id   AF-A0A957TX35-F1
#
_cell.length_a   1.000
_cell.length_b   1.000
_cell.length_c   1.000
_cell.angle_alpha   90.00
_cell.angle_beta   90.00
_cell.angle_gamma   90.00
#
_symmetry.space_group_name_H-M   'P 1'
#
loop_
_entity.id
_entity.type
_entity.pdbx_description
1 polymer ?
#
loop_
_entity_poly.entity_id
_entity_poly.type
_entity_poly.pdbx_seq_one_letter_code
_entity_poly.pdbx_strand_id
1 'polypeptide(L)'
;MTAETRTVTARELGLQAAAVAGKLGNFEIQLFKIDYINQGSTIARGAELTFVKPPALANSQLVLFRSPGIPTNNFSQLGNIKGGLMDLLPGQSGTILLGWTGCLTCTVTAASVNVDVTAPVQVTLDGDIDTSNNQSSATARGLLSSPVVGLALPANTQALCNNEVIEGVVVTNRTEVTLQGRAAPNQQLTLYDKSSPLLIVQSDANGNFTYTGTFAEGQHTLYADYIVSPRDAASGLPTGRLRLFVKPSLPFDPATLCFTDSRQRSYGLSTLGYSFGATQTGSWIRSGETYQVSVSGLQNVPNQSYNVTFNDVLVSSLVDEDRDGVYVGSATFPNFVAAAATEASGTLGVIVGDGSSERSFSTEVTPASSGTVVDVVTGQALADASVALLRAAEVADSESIYTTFAVEGDPQMTGSDGAYSFATGDGIYRI
;
A
#
# COMPACT_ATOMS: atom_id res chain seq x y z
N MET A 1 -14.57 18.09 -26.74
CA MET A 1 -14.04 17.26 -25.63
C MET A 1 -13.23 18.13 -24.67
N THR A 2 -13.17 17.80 -23.39
CA THR A 2 -12.27 18.44 -22.41
C THR A 2 -11.48 17.40 -21.62
N ALA A 3 -10.21 17.67 -21.35
CA ALA A 3 -9.35 16.83 -20.52
C ALA A 3 -8.69 17.69 -19.45
N GLU A 4 -8.71 17.21 -18.21
CA GLU A 4 -8.17 17.91 -17.04
C GLU A 4 -7.39 16.94 -16.16
N THR A 5 -6.44 17.46 -15.40
CA THR A 5 -5.66 16.66 -14.44
C THR A 5 -5.88 17.11 -13.01
N ARG A 6 -5.90 16.16 -12.08
CA ARG A 6 -5.91 16.44 -10.64
C ARG A 6 -4.98 15.49 -9.91
N THR A 7 -4.19 16.02 -8.98
CA THR A 7 -3.46 15.17 -8.03
C THR A 7 -4.36 14.86 -6.85
N VAL A 8 -4.42 13.60 -6.47
CA VAL A 8 -5.15 13.16 -5.27
C VAL A 8 -4.31 12.20 -4.47
N THR A 9 -4.53 12.17 -3.16
CA THR A 9 -3.91 11.15 -2.32
C THR A 9 -4.65 9.82 -2.49
N ALA A 10 -3.94 8.70 -2.28
CA ALA A 10 -4.58 7.39 -2.19
C ALA A 10 -5.76 7.41 -1.18
N ARG A 11 -5.60 8.10 -0.05
CA ARG A 11 -6.62 8.26 0.99
C ARG A 11 -7.90 8.97 0.52
N GLU A 12 -7.79 10.00 -0.31
CA GLU A 12 -8.95 10.72 -0.90
C GLU A 12 -9.73 9.87 -1.91
N LEU A 13 -9.09 8.85 -2.47
CA LEU A 13 -9.71 7.88 -3.37
C LEU A 13 -10.14 6.58 -2.67
N GLY A 14 -9.97 6.47 -1.34
CA GLY A 14 -10.21 5.24 -0.60
C GLY A 14 -9.20 4.12 -0.87
N LEU A 15 -8.08 4.43 -1.53
CA LEU A 15 -6.94 3.55 -1.81
C LEU A 15 -6.00 3.56 -0.58
N GLN A 16 -5.65 2.40 -0.01
CA GLN A 16 -4.67 2.31 1.07
C GLN A 16 -3.23 2.06 0.54
N ALA A 17 -2.23 2.42 1.34
CA ALA A 17 -0.80 2.51 0.98
C ALA A 17 -0.08 1.17 0.73
N ALA A 18 -0.77 0.02 0.74
CA ALA A 18 -0.13 -1.30 0.73
C ALA A 18 0.26 -1.82 -0.68
N ALA A 19 0.11 -1.01 -1.74
CA ALA A 19 0.31 -1.47 -3.12
C ALA A 19 1.78 -1.65 -3.55
N VAL A 20 2.77 -1.33 -2.69
CA VAL A 20 4.17 -1.35 -3.10
C VAL A 20 5.08 -1.88 -2.00
N ALA A 21 5.25 -3.20 -1.97
CA ALA A 21 6.33 -3.84 -1.24
C ALA A 21 7.67 -3.15 -1.57
N GLY A 22 8.40 -2.72 -0.54
CA GLY A 22 9.73 -2.12 -0.66
C GLY A 22 9.80 -0.66 -1.14
N LYS A 23 8.70 0.11 -1.20
CA LYS A 23 8.78 1.54 -1.54
C LYS A 23 7.95 2.41 -0.58
N LEU A 24 8.66 3.10 0.30
CA LEU A 24 8.23 4.28 1.05
C LEU A 24 7.25 5.16 0.23
N GLY A 25 6.05 5.46 0.76
CA GLY A 25 5.19 6.50 0.20
C GLY A 25 3.67 6.31 0.33
N ASN A 26 3.00 7.34 0.85
CA ASN A 26 1.62 7.67 0.46
C ASN A 26 1.64 8.13 -1.00
N PHE A 27 1.20 7.28 -1.93
CA PHE A 27 1.20 7.59 -3.36
C PHE A 27 0.19 8.71 -3.67
N GLU A 28 0.71 9.82 -4.18
CA GLU A 28 -0.10 10.77 -4.94
C GLU A 28 -0.41 10.14 -6.30
N ILE A 29 -1.70 10.01 -6.59
CA ILE A 29 -2.21 9.46 -7.83
C ILE A 29 -2.49 10.63 -8.75
N GLN A 30 -1.89 10.59 -9.94
CA GLN A 30 -2.19 11.54 -10.98
C GLN A 30 -3.43 11.08 -11.72
N LEU A 31 -4.54 11.81 -11.54
CA LEU A 31 -5.79 11.55 -12.23
C LEU A 31 -5.87 12.39 -13.50
N PHE A 32 -6.28 11.74 -14.58
CA PHE A 32 -6.71 12.35 -15.82
C PHE A 32 -8.21 12.15 -15.94
N LYS A 33 -8.96 13.25 -15.92
CA LYS A 33 -10.40 13.27 -16.17
C LYS A 33 -10.63 13.71 -17.61
N ILE A 34 -11.43 12.93 -18.33
CA ILE A 34 -11.76 13.19 -19.73
C ILE A 34 -13.28 13.28 -19.81
N ASP A 35 -13.80 14.44 -20.19
CA ASP A 35 -15.22 14.64 -20.44
C ASP A 35 -15.46 14.75 -21.96
N TYR A 36 -16.47 14.01 -22.44
CA TYR A 36 -16.87 13.99 -23.83
C TYR A 36 -18.38 14.16 -23.96
N ILE A 37 -18.83 14.71 -25.09
CA ILE A 37 -20.24 14.97 -25.38
C ILE A 37 -20.46 14.93 -26.90
N ASN A 38 -21.57 14.33 -27.34
CA ASN A 38 -22.02 14.45 -28.72
C ASN A 38 -22.74 15.79 -28.92
N GLN A 39 -22.09 16.74 -29.61
CA GLN A 39 -22.67 18.05 -29.95
C GLN A 39 -23.42 18.05 -31.29
N GLY A 40 -23.38 16.94 -32.03
CA GLY A 40 -24.06 16.80 -33.32
C GLY A 40 -25.56 16.60 -33.18
N SER A 41 -26.27 16.73 -34.31
CA SER A 41 -27.71 16.51 -34.40
C SER A 41 -28.10 15.04 -34.65
N THR A 42 -27.11 14.15 -34.83
CA THR A 42 -27.28 12.72 -35.12
C THR A 42 -26.61 11.85 -34.07
N ILE A 43 -27.02 10.59 -33.98
CA ILE A 43 -26.38 9.60 -33.09
C ILE A 43 -24.95 9.34 -33.57
N ALA A 44 -23.98 9.48 -32.67
CA ALA A 44 -22.59 9.14 -32.92
C ALA A 44 -22.38 7.64 -32.66
N ARG A 45 -22.26 6.86 -33.74
CA ARG A 45 -22.05 5.40 -33.67
C ARG A 45 -20.60 5.05 -33.98
N GLY A 46 -20.01 4.19 -33.16
CA GLY A 46 -18.63 3.71 -33.41
C GLY A 46 -17.54 4.75 -33.16
N ALA A 47 -17.79 5.75 -32.32
CA ALA A 47 -16.75 6.68 -31.90
C ALA A 47 -15.65 5.93 -31.12
N GLU A 48 -14.39 6.10 -31.50
CA GLU A 48 -13.23 5.51 -30.83
C GLU A 48 -12.46 6.59 -30.08
N LEU A 49 -12.22 6.39 -28.79
CA LEU A 49 -11.38 7.26 -27.97
C LEU A 49 -9.97 6.68 -27.88
N THR A 50 -8.96 7.53 -28.08
CA THR A 50 -7.55 7.24 -27.89
C THR A 50 -6.96 8.23 -26.88
N PHE A 51 -6.50 7.72 -25.75
CA PHE A 51 -5.60 8.42 -24.83
C PHE A 51 -4.17 7.97 -25.10
N VAL A 52 -3.32 8.92 -25.51
CA VAL A 52 -1.91 8.62 -25.80
C VAL A 52 -1.14 8.61 -24.49
N LYS A 53 -0.62 7.44 -24.11
CA LYS A 53 0.16 7.28 -22.88
C LYS A 53 1.49 8.03 -23.06
N PRO A 54 1.78 9.08 -22.26
CA PRO A 54 3.04 9.79 -22.36
C PRO A 54 4.24 8.88 -22.08
N PRO A 55 5.43 9.16 -22.66
CA PRO A 55 6.64 8.37 -22.41
C PRO A 55 6.99 8.21 -20.92
N ALA A 56 6.74 9.25 -20.12
CA ALA A 56 6.94 9.21 -18.67
C ALA A 56 6.05 8.18 -17.94
N LEU A 57 4.91 7.81 -18.55
CA LEU A 57 4.01 6.77 -18.05
C LEU A 57 4.26 5.41 -18.70
N ALA A 58 5.16 5.27 -19.69
CA ALA A 58 5.28 4.04 -20.48
C ALA A 58 5.43 2.78 -19.60
N ASN A 59 6.28 2.87 -18.56
CA ASN A 59 6.59 1.78 -17.64
C ASN A 59 5.76 1.81 -16.34
N SER A 60 4.83 2.75 -16.17
CA SER A 60 3.96 2.81 -14.99
C SER A 60 2.65 2.06 -15.22
N GLN A 61 2.16 1.42 -14.16
CA GLN A 61 0.90 0.69 -14.18
C GLN A 61 -0.27 1.66 -13.99
N LEU A 62 -1.32 1.51 -14.81
CA LEU A 62 -2.59 2.18 -14.61
C LEU A 62 -3.27 1.55 -13.40
N VAL A 63 -3.54 2.34 -12.37
CA VAL A 63 -4.13 1.87 -11.11
C VAL A 63 -5.62 2.19 -10.99
N LEU A 64 -6.09 3.15 -11.78
CA LEU A 64 -7.50 3.51 -11.85
C LEU A 64 -7.92 3.63 -13.31
N PHE A 65 -8.95 2.89 -13.69
CA PHE A 65 -9.65 3.05 -14.96
C PHE A 65 -11.15 3.05 -14.67
N ARG A 66 -11.84 4.13 -15.02
CA ARG A 66 -13.28 4.29 -14.81
C ARG A 66 -13.91 4.86 -16.06
N SER A 67 -14.87 4.13 -16.59
CA SER A 67 -15.70 4.55 -17.73
C SER A 67 -17.16 4.23 -17.41
N PRO A 68 -17.85 5.07 -16.61
CA PRO A 68 -19.25 4.83 -16.25
C PRO A 68 -20.10 4.64 -17.50
N GLY A 69 -20.87 3.55 -17.52
CA GLY A 69 -21.71 3.21 -18.67
C GLY A 69 -20.96 2.67 -19.88
N ILE A 70 -19.64 2.45 -19.84
CA ILE A 70 -18.89 1.74 -20.89
C ILE A 70 -18.16 0.54 -20.28
N PRO A 71 -18.42 -0.69 -20.76
CA PRO A 71 -17.69 -1.88 -20.36
C PRO A 71 -16.16 -1.70 -20.51
N THR A 72 -15.41 -2.08 -19.48
CA THR A 72 -13.94 -1.91 -19.46
C THR A 72 -13.23 -2.73 -20.53
N ASN A 73 -13.82 -3.85 -20.96
CA ASN A 73 -13.34 -4.68 -22.07
C ASN A 73 -13.45 -4.00 -23.45
N ASN A 74 -14.18 -2.89 -23.56
CA ASN A 74 -14.17 -2.08 -24.79
C ASN A 74 -12.86 -1.30 -24.97
N PHE A 75 -12.00 -1.25 -23.94
CA PHE A 75 -10.74 -0.52 -23.98
C PHE A 75 -9.54 -1.47 -23.92
N SER A 76 -8.64 -1.33 -24.90
CA SER A 76 -7.28 -1.87 -24.83
C SER A 76 -6.41 -0.95 -23.97
N GLN A 77 -5.61 -1.55 -23.10
CA GLN A 77 -4.68 -0.85 -22.20
C GLN A 77 -3.21 -1.13 -22.54
N LEU A 78 -2.94 -1.88 -23.62
CA LEU A 78 -1.60 -2.17 -24.12
C LEU A 78 -1.05 -0.96 -24.87
N GLY A 79 -0.13 -0.22 -24.22
CA GLY A 79 0.44 1.00 -24.79
C GLY A 79 -0.50 2.20 -24.60
N ASN A 80 -1.07 2.70 -25.71
CA ASN A 80 -2.10 3.75 -25.63
C ASN A 80 -3.43 3.15 -25.20
N ILE A 81 -4.18 3.89 -24.38
CA ILE A 81 -5.51 3.44 -23.96
C ILE A 81 -6.48 3.78 -25.09
N LYS A 82 -7.06 2.76 -25.71
CA LYS A 82 -7.94 2.91 -26.88
C LYS A 82 -9.20 2.12 -26.70
N GLY A 83 -10.36 2.68 -27.03
CA GLY A 83 -11.60 1.91 -26.98
C GLY A 83 -12.81 2.60 -27.58
N GLY A 84 -13.80 1.78 -27.92
CA GLY A 84 -15.06 2.23 -28.49
C GLY A 84 -15.99 2.81 -27.43
N LEU A 85 -16.46 4.02 -27.66
CA LEU A 85 -17.58 4.61 -26.92
C LEU A 85 -18.89 3.92 -27.33
N MET A 86 -19.88 3.94 -26.44
CA MET A 86 -21.24 3.53 -26.82
C MET A 86 -21.86 4.51 -27.81
N ASP A 87 -22.94 4.09 -28.47
CA ASP A 87 -23.74 4.99 -29.30
C ASP A 87 -24.21 6.20 -28.46
N LEU A 88 -23.74 7.41 -28.82
CA LEU A 88 -24.06 8.63 -28.10
C LEU A 88 -25.21 9.35 -28.80
N LEU A 89 -26.34 9.51 -28.12
CA LEU A 89 -27.44 10.35 -28.60
C LEU A 89 -27.02 11.83 -28.67
N PRO A 90 -27.68 12.66 -29.50
CA PRO A 90 -27.46 14.10 -29.50
C PRO A 90 -27.57 14.70 -28.09
N GLY A 91 -26.53 15.42 -27.65
CA GLY A 91 -26.44 16.03 -26.32
C GLY A 91 -26.02 15.07 -25.19
N GLN A 92 -25.84 13.77 -25.45
CA GLN A 92 -25.39 12.81 -24.45
C GLN A 92 -23.89 12.98 -24.16
N SER A 93 -23.54 13.00 -22.88
CA SER A 93 -22.17 13.15 -22.38
C SER A 93 -21.72 11.98 -21.52
N GLY A 94 -20.42 11.86 -21.31
CA GLY A 94 -19.83 10.94 -20.36
C GLY A 94 -18.45 11.40 -19.88
N THR A 95 -17.92 10.67 -18.90
CA THR A 95 -16.63 10.96 -18.27
C THR A 95 -15.80 9.69 -18.20
N ILE A 96 -14.51 9.77 -18.48
CA ILE A 96 -13.53 8.71 -18.22
C ILE A 96 -12.52 9.23 -17.20
N LEU A 97 -12.22 8.44 -16.16
CA LEU A 97 -11.12 8.72 -15.25
C LEU A 97 -10.02 7.67 -15.42
N LEU A 98 -8.80 8.15 -15.55
CA LEU A 98 -7.58 7.36 -15.62
C LEU A 98 -6.68 7.79 -14.46
N GLY A 99 -6.02 6.85 -13.80
CA GLY A 99 -5.09 7.15 -12.70
C GLY A 99 -3.88 6.25 -12.70
N TRP A 100 -2.72 6.86 -12.45
CA TRP A 100 -1.43 6.15 -12.34
C TRP A 100 -0.85 6.35 -10.94
N THR A 101 -0.27 5.28 -10.38
CA THR A 101 0.58 5.40 -9.20
C THR A 101 1.93 5.96 -9.59
N GLY A 102 2.45 6.82 -8.72
CA GLY A 102 3.85 7.19 -8.75
C GLY A 102 4.08 8.65 -9.08
N CYS A 103 5.23 9.08 -8.61
CA CYS A 103 5.85 10.34 -8.97
C CYS A 103 6.32 10.23 -10.42
N LEU A 104 5.62 10.92 -11.33
CA LEU A 104 5.94 11.06 -12.76
C LEU A 104 7.42 11.43 -13.01
N THR A 105 8.07 12.03 -12.01
CA THR A 105 9.44 12.55 -12.06
C THR A 105 10.47 11.72 -11.29
N CYS A 106 10.09 10.61 -10.68
CA CYS A 106 11.03 9.84 -9.85
C CYS A 106 11.95 8.92 -10.68
N THR A 107 11.71 8.83 -12.00
CA THR A 107 12.58 8.17 -12.98
C THR A 107 13.38 9.14 -13.84
N VAL A 108 13.26 10.46 -13.64
CA VAL A 108 14.10 11.42 -14.37
C VAL A 108 15.31 11.80 -13.52
N THR A 109 16.48 11.51 -14.06
CA THR A 109 17.79 11.90 -13.54
C THR A 109 17.84 13.43 -13.40
N ALA A 110 17.76 13.92 -12.16
CA ALA A 110 18.24 15.18 -11.58
C ALA A 110 18.18 16.54 -12.32
N ALA A 111 17.68 16.67 -13.55
CA ALA A 111 17.99 17.85 -14.38
C ALA A 111 16.81 18.77 -14.73
N SER A 112 15.57 18.49 -14.30
CA SER A 112 14.44 19.31 -14.74
C SER A 112 13.44 19.57 -13.61
N VAL A 113 13.56 20.77 -13.05
CA VAL A 113 12.53 21.41 -12.23
C VAL A 113 11.28 21.53 -13.11
N ASN A 114 10.14 20.96 -12.68
CA ASN A 114 8.85 20.93 -13.39
C ASN A 114 8.87 20.12 -14.71
N VAL A 115 8.79 18.79 -14.65
CA VAL A 115 8.41 18.00 -15.82
C VAL A 115 6.89 17.97 -15.90
N ASP A 116 6.34 18.90 -16.65
CA ASP A 116 4.95 18.88 -17.09
C ASP A 116 4.78 17.73 -18.09
N VAL A 117 3.96 16.74 -17.75
CA VAL A 117 3.63 15.63 -18.63
C VAL A 117 2.27 15.91 -19.26
N THR A 118 2.27 16.21 -20.55
CA THR A 118 1.02 16.44 -21.29
C THR A 118 0.57 15.15 -21.96
N ALA A 119 -0.64 14.69 -21.63
CA ALA A 119 -1.27 13.56 -22.28
C ALA A 119 -2.34 14.04 -23.26
N PRO A 120 -2.19 13.80 -24.57
CA PRO A 120 -3.22 14.10 -25.54
C PRO A 120 -4.29 13.01 -25.57
N VAL A 121 -5.53 13.45 -25.78
CA VAL A 121 -6.71 12.62 -25.95
C VAL A 121 -7.38 13.00 -27.26
N GLN A 122 -7.75 12.00 -28.03
CA GLN A 122 -8.43 12.16 -29.31
C GLN A 122 -9.63 11.24 -29.38
N VAL A 123 -10.72 11.71 -29.96
CA VAL A 123 -11.82 10.86 -30.43
C VAL A 123 -11.85 10.86 -31.95
N THR A 124 -12.09 9.70 -32.54
CA THR A 124 -12.30 9.54 -33.98
C THR A 124 -13.71 9.00 -34.19
N LEU A 125 -14.48 9.67 -35.04
CA LEU A 125 -15.82 9.24 -35.45
C LEU A 125 -15.94 9.43 -36.96
N ASP A 126 -16.21 8.35 -37.68
CA ASP A 126 -16.44 8.41 -39.12
C ASP A 126 -17.70 9.21 -39.43
N GLY A 127 -17.57 10.21 -40.30
CA GLY A 127 -18.67 11.11 -40.67
C GLY A 127 -18.80 12.37 -39.82
N ASP A 128 -17.92 12.58 -38.84
CA ASP A 128 -17.81 13.89 -38.17
C ASP A 128 -17.18 14.92 -39.12
N ILE A 129 -17.94 15.99 -39.38
CA ILE A 129 -17.55 17.07 -40.31
C ILE A 129 -16.66 18.09 -39.59
N ASP A 130 -16.80 18.24 -38.27
CA ASP A 130 -16.02 19.19 -37.46
C ASP A 130 -15.11 18.45 -36.49
N THR A 131 -13.92 18.10 -36.96
CA THR A 131 -12.92 17.40 -36.14
C THR A 131 -12.12 18.31 -35.21
N SER A 132 -12.37 19.63 -35.22
CA SER A 132 -11.58 20.60 -34.44
C SER A 132 -11.77 20.47 -32.94
N ASN A 133 -12.89 19.89 -32.50
CA ASN A 133 -13.28 19.71 -31.09
C ASN A 133 -13.06 18.28 -30.56
N ASN A 134 -12.48 17.41 -31.40
CA ASN A 134 -12.23 16.00 -31.11
C ASN A 134 -10.90 15.72 -30.43
N GLN A 135 -10.14 16.78 -30.14
CA GLN A 135 -8.86 16.69 -29.46
C GLN A 135 -8.89 17.52 -28.18
N SER A 136 -8.28 16.99 -27.14
CA SER A 136 -8.00 17.70 -25.90
C SER A 136 -6.69 17.20 -25.32
N SER A 137 -6.14 17.91 -24.37
CA SER A 137 -4.95 17.47 -23.66
C SER A 137 -5.03 17.91 -22.22
N ALA A 138 -4.43 17.12 -21.34
CA ALA A 138 -4.32 17.47 -19.94
C ALA A 138 -2.85 17.40 -19.53
N THR A 139 -2.38 18.45 -18.84
CA THR A 139 -1.00 18.56 -18.39
C THR A 139 -0.91 18.24 -16.92
N ALA A 140 -0.39 17.07 -16.65
CA ALA A 140 -0.11 16.57 -15.32
C ALA A 140 1.25 17.10 -14.89
N ARG A 141 1.28 17.98 -13.89
CA ARG A 141 2.54 18.48 -13.35
C ARG A 141 3.16 17.40 -12.48
N GLY A 142 4.39 17.01 -12.79
CA GLY A 142 5.21 16.16 -11.93
C GLY A 142 5.55 16.92 -10.65
N LEU A 143 4.63 16.89 -9.69
CA LEU A 143 4.89 17.44 -8.38
C LEU A 143 5.82 16.47 -7.65
N LEU A 144 6.97 16.99 -7.24
CA LEU A 144 7.95 16.24 -6.47
C LEU A 144 7.29 15.71 -5.17
N SER A 145 7.50 14.41 -4.88
CA SER A 145 6.80 13.69 -3.80
C SER A 145 6.93 14.40 -2.46
N SER A 146 5.86 14.49 -1.68
CA SER A 146 5.98 14.91 -0.28
C SER A 146 6.90 13.95 0.50
N PRO A 147 7.67 14.46 1.46
CA PRO A 147 8.61 13.64 2.21
C PRO A 147 7.86 12.68 3.13
N VAL A 148 8.37 11.46 3.23
CA VAL A 148 7.88 10.40 4.12
C VAL A 148 9.04 9.83 4.92
N VAL A 149 8.75 9.39 6.14
CA VAL A 149 9.71 8.82 7.08
C VAL A 149 9.10 7.56 7.68
N GLY A 150 9.89 6.49 7.74
CA GLY A 150 9.57 5.29 8.49
C GLY A 150 10.78 4.77 9.27
N LEU A 151 10.54 3.74 10.09
CA LEU A 151 11.57 3.07 10.88
C LEU A 151 12.23 1.98 10.04
N ALA A 152 13.54 2.06 9.84
CA ALA A 152 14.30 0.99 9.22
C ALA A 152 14.55 -0.13 10.23
N LEU A 153 14.25 -1.37 9.84
CA LEU A 153 14.53 -2.53 10.67
C LEU A 153 16.04 -2.81 10.75
N PRO A 154 16.52 -3.45 11.83
CA PRO A 154 17.89 -3.98 11.88
C PRO A 154 18.18 -4.94 10.71
N ALA A 155 19.39 -4.86 10.14
CA ALA A 155 19.77 -5.61 8.94
C ALA A 155 19.56 -7.13 9.04
N ASN A 156 19.79 -7.71 10.22
CA ASN A 156 19.57 -9.15 10.48
C ASN A 156 18.08 -9.56 10.45
N THR A 157 17.16 -8.61 10.61
CA THR A 157 15.70 -8.86 10.54
C THR A 157 15.06 -8.45 9.22
N GLN A 158 15.70 -7.56 8.45
CA GLN A 158 15.13 -7.05 7.19
C GLN A 158 14.85 -8.17 6.17
N ALA A 159 15.75 -9.13 6.04
CA ALA A 159 15.61 -10.24 5.09
C ALA A 159 14.47 -11.21 5.44
N LEU A 160 14.10 -11.30 6.72
CA LEU A 160 13.04 -12.20 7.20
C LEU A 160 11.67 -11.53 7.15
N CYS A 161 11.64 -10.21 7.35
CA CYS A 161 10.44 -9.40 7.33
C CYS A 161 10.03 -8.87 5.96
N ASN A 162 10.81 -9.07 4.90
CA ASN A 162 10.62 -8.47 3.56
C ASN A 162 10.29 -6.95 3.55
N ASN A 163 10.54 -6.26 4.66
CA ASN A 163 10.23 -4.86 4.91
C ASN A 163 11.49 -4.17 5.40
N GLU A 164 12.07 -3.35 4.52
CA GLU A 164 13.19 -2.48 4.88
C GLU A 164 12.74 -1.39 5.86
N VAL A 165 11.47 -0.94 5.77
CA VAL A 165 10.93 0.21 6.51
C VAL A 165 9.49 0.01 6.99
N ILE A 166 9.23 0.33 8.26
CA ILE A 166 7.90 0.35 8.90
C ILE A 166 7.38 1.79 8.96
N GLU A 167 6.18 2.01 8.42
CA GLU A 167 5.47 3.30 8.49
C GLU A 167 4.36 3.27 9.56
N GLY A 168 3.81 4.44 9.88
CA GLY A 168 2.66 4.55 10.77
C GLY A 168 3.03 4.47 12.25
N VAL A 169 2.51 3.48 12.97
CA VAL A 169 2.70 3.33 14.43
C VAL A 169 3.63 2.16 14.70
N VAL A 170 4.69 2.39 15.47
CA VAL A 170 5.68 1.36 15.79
C VAL A 170 6.22 1.53 17.20
N VAL A 171 6.44 0.40 17.86
CA VAL A 171 7.03 0.29 19.19
C VAL A 171 8.33 -0.47 19.06
N THR A 172 9.39 0.06 19.68
CA THR A 172 10.69 -0.59 19.74
C THR A 172 11.27 -0.52 21.14
N ASN A 173 12.09 -1.50 21.49
CA ASN A 173 12.90 -1.48 22.70
C ASN A 173 14.28 -0.84 22.48
N ARG A 174 14.60 -0.42 21.25
CA ARG A 174 15.89 0.17 20.89
C ARG A 174 15.83 1.69 21.05
N THR A 175 16.82 2.25 21.74
CA THR A 175 17.00 3.71 21.85
C THR A 175 17.71 4.28 20.64
N GLU A 176 18.61 3.52 20.02
CA GLU A 176 19.22 3.84 18.74
C GLU A 176 18.35 3.27 17.61
N VAL A 177 17.84 4.16 16.77
CA VAL A 177 16.97 3.80 15.65
C VAL A 177 17.47 4.44 14.37
N THR A 178 17.30 3.72 13.27
CA THR A 178 17.56 4.24 11.93
C THR A 178 16.23 4.58 11.28
N LEU A 179 16.09 5.83 10.88
CA LEU A 179 14.99 6.30 10.05
C LEU A 179 15.41 6.23 8.59
N GLN A 180 14.52 5.72 7.76
CA GLN A 180 14.65 5.79 6.32
C GLN A 180 13.44 6.51 5.76
N GLY A 181 13.65 7.28 4.71
CA GLY A 181 12.59 8.07 4.11
C GLY A 181 12.82 8.34 2.63
N ARG A 182 11.74 8.79 1.99
CA ARG A 182 11.74 9.21 0.59
C ARG A 182 11.27 10.63 0.48
N ALA A 183 11.85 11.35 -0.46
CA ALA A 183 11.50 12.70 -0.84
C ALA A 183 11.83 12.91 -2.32
N ALA A 184 11.58 14.11 -2.79
CA ALA A 184 12.12 14.65 -4.02
C ALA A 184 13.64 14.46 -4.09
N PRO A 185 14.22 14.00 -5.23
CA PRO A 185 15.67 13.85 -5.36
C PRO A 185 16.45 15.14 -5.13
N ASN A 186 17.63 15.00 -4.52
CA ASN A 186 18.59 16.08 -4.28
C ASN A 186 18.02 17.30 -3.52
N GLN A 187 17.02 17.10 -2.65
CA GLN A 187 16.42 18.17 -1.85
C GLN A 187 16.94 18.17 -0.41
N GLN A 188 16.92 19.35 0.20
CA GLN A 188 17.17 19.49 1.63
C GLN A 188 15.86 19.43 2.41
N LEU A 189 15.89 18.64 3.47
CA LEU A 189 14.77 18.35 4.34
C LEU A 189 15.16 18.65 5.78
N THR A 190 14.26 19.20 6.58
CA THR A 190 14.41 19.23 8.04
C THR A 190 13.65 18.06 8.63
N LEU A 191 14.33 17.19 9.38
CA LEU A 191 13.69 16.17 10.18
C LEU A 191 13.22 16.77 11.50
N TYR A 192 12.03 16.41 11.92
CA TYR A 192 11.40 16.84 13.16
C TYR A 192 11.09 15.65 14.06
N ASP A 193 11.18 15.88 15.37
CA ASP A 193 10.47 15.11 16.37
C ASP A 193 9.45 16.03 17.07
N LYS A 194 8.17 15.71 16.92
CA LYS A 194 7.02 16.50 17.36
C LYS A 194 7.01 17.89 16.72
N SER A 195 7.60 18.89 17.37
CA SER A 195 7.70 20.26 16.86
C SER A 195 9.14 20.77 16.88
N SER A 196 10.09 19.93 17.32
CA SER A 196 11.49 20.29 17.46
C SER A 196 12.28 19.78 16.26
N PRO A 197 13.05 20.63 15.57
CA PRO A 197 13.93 20.19 14.50
C PRO A 197 15.05 19.34 15.09
N LEU A 198 15.30 18.17 14.47
CA LEU A 198 16.41 17.28 14.80
C LEU A 198 17.65 17.69 14.01
N LEU A 199 17.56 17.71 12.68
CA LEU A 199 18.64 18.08 11.76
C LEU A 199 18.12 18.33 10.34
N ILE A 200 19.05 18.76 9.48
CA ILE A 200 18.82 18.84 8.04
C ILE A 200 19.45 17.63 7.36
N VAL A 201 18.65 16.87 6.61
CA VAL A 201 19.09 15.76 5.75
C VAL A 201 18.97 16.14 4.28
N GLN A 202 19.78 15.50 3.45
CA GLN A 202 19.70 15.63 1.99
C GLN A 202 19.24 14.30 1.39
N SER A 203 18.24 14.34 0.51
CA SER A 203 17.86 13.18 -0.28
C SER A 203 18.83 12.94 -1.43
N ASP A 204 19.08 11.67 -1.74
CA ASP A 204 19.96 11.25 -2.83
C ASP A 204 19.30 11.45 -4.22
N ALA A 205 20.01 11.05 -5.28
CA ALA A 205 19.52 11.14 -6.66
C ALA A 205 18.27 10.28 -6.95
N ASN A 206 17.98 9.31 -6.08
CA ASN A 206 16.80 8.45 -6.13
C ASN A 206 15.71 8.90 -5.14
N GLY A 207 15.94 10.01 -4.42
CA GLY A 207 15.03 10.54 -3.43
C GLY A 207 15.10 9.86 -2.06
N ASN A 208 16.05 8.95 -1.80
CA ASN A 208 16.17 8.31 -0.49
C ASN A 208 16.96 9.20 0.48
N PHE A 209 16.63 9.12 1.77
CA PHE A 209 17.46 9.64 2.84
C PHE A 209 17.43 8.70 4.04
N THR A 210 18.50 8.74 4.82
CA THR A 210 18.66 7.92 6.03
C THR A 210 19.16 8.80 7.17
N TYR A 211 18.67 8.55 8.37
CA TYR A 211 19.16 9.18 9.58
C TYR A 211 19.17 8.18 10.74
N THR A 212 20.32 7.99 11.37
CA THR A 212 20.42 7.22 12.61
C THR A 212 20.56 8.17 13.78
N GLY A 213 19.69 8.00 14.78
CA GLY A 213 19.63 8.86 15.95
C GLY A 213 19.29 8.08 17.21
N THR A 214 19.63 8.66 18.36
CA THR A 214 19.24 8.15 19.67
C THR A 214 18.02 8.91 20.18
N PHE A 215 16.97 8.19 20.51
CA PHE A 215 15.71 8.71 21.03
C PHE A 215 15.53 8.26 22.47
N ALA A 216 15.02 9.17 23.31
CA ALA A 216 14.75 8.89 24.72
C ALA A 216 13.54 7.95 24.86
N GLU A 217 13.36 7.36 26.04
CA GLU A 217 12.14 6.61 26.32
C GLU A 217 10.89 7.51 26.20
N GLY A 218 9.88 7.03 25.48
CA GLY A 218 8.61 7.72 25.31
C GLY A 218 8.12 7.78 23.86
N GLN A 219 7.12 8.65 23.67
CA GLN A 219 6.51 8.89 22.36
C GLN A 219 7.31 9.91 21.54
N HIS A 220 7.50 9.59 20.27
CA HIS A 220 8.07 10.45 19.25
C HIS A 220 7.10 10.56 18.06
N THR A 221 7.12 11.70 17.38
CA THR A 221 6.34 11.89 16.15
C THR A 221 7.26 12.46 15.10
N LEU A 222 7.74 11.57 14.24
CA LEU A 222 8.83 11.83 13.33
C LEU A 222 8.28 12.11 11.94
N TYR A 223 8.75 13.18 11.34
CA TYR A 223 8.42 13.56 9.97
C TYR A 223 9.53 14.45 9.39
N ALA A 224 9.54 14.60 8.08
CA ALA A 224 10.46 15.47 7.37
C ALA A 224 9.65 16.56 6.66
N ASP A 225 10.15 17.80 6.64
CA ASP A 225 9.61 18.89 5.82
C ASP A 225 10.67 19.41 4.87
N TYR A 226 10.27 19.92 3.71
CA TYR A 226 11.18 20.66 2.85
C TYR A 226 11.57 22.00 3.48
N ILE A 227 12.85 22.34 3.42
CA ILE A 227 13.30 23.71 3.77
C ILE A 227 12.75 24.71 2.75
N VAL A 228 12.85 24.35 1.47
CA VAL A 228 12.21 25.06 0.35
C VAL A 228 11.38 24.04 -0.39
N SER A 229 10.06 24.20 -0.33
CA SER A 229 9.14 23.29 -1.00
C SER A 229 9.37 23.30 -2.51
N PRO A 230 9.58 22.14 -3.14
CA PRO A 230 9.74 22.03 -4.58
C PRO A 230 8.40 22.07 -5.36
N ARG A 231 7.25 22.11 -4.66
CA ARG A 231 5.91 22.26 -5.25
C ARG A 231 5.50 23.73 -5.34
N ASP A 232 5.28 24.34 -4.17
CA ASP A 232 5.04 25.75 -3.92
C ASP A 232 5.20 26.04 -2.40
N ALA A 233 5.33 27.31 -2.01
CA ALA A 233 5.55 27.71 -0.61
C ALA A 233 4.34 27.45 0.33
N ALA A 234 3.15 27.16 -0.21
CA ALA A 234 1.90 27.01 0.54
C ALA A 234 1.47 25.54 0.74
N SER A 235 1.97 24.60 -0.07
CA SER A 235 1.52 23.20 -0.13
C SER A 235 2.57 22.17 0.26
N GLY A 236 3.75 22.60 0.74
CA GLY A 236 4.89 21.72 1.07
C GLY A 236 4.77 20.95 2.39
N LEU A 237 3.55 20.60 2.80
CA LEU A 237 3.31 19.92 4.07
C LEU A 237 3.67 18.42 3.99
N PRO A 238 4.14 17.82 5.10
CA PRO A 238 4.48 16.40 5.16
C PRO A 238 3.21 15.56 5.01
N THR A 239 3.24 14.53 4.16
CA THR A 239 2.10 13.61 3.96
C THR A 239 2.21 12.33 4.78
N GLY A 240 3.33 12.11 5.49
CA GLY A 240 3.56 10.95 6.36
C GLY A 240 4.19 11.33 7.70
N ARG A 241 3.68 10.76 8.79
CA ARG A 241 4.24 10.88 10.15
C ARG A 241 4.43 9.49 10.74
N LEU A 242 5.63 9.21 11.22
CA LEU A 242 5.96 8.02 12.00
C LEU A 242 5.69 8.30 13.48
N ARG A 243 4.79 7.54 14.10
CA ARG A 243 4.60 7.53 15.55
C ARG A 243 5.45 6.41 16.14
N LEU A 244 6.63 6.79 16.60
CA LEU A 244 7.61 5.88 17.20
C LEU A 244 7.47 5.91 18.71
N PHE A 245 7.53 4.74 19.32
CA PHE A 245 7.53 4.59 20.77
C PHE A 245 8.73 3.79 21.21
N VAL A 246 9.61 4.46 21.94
CA VAL A 246 10.83 3.87 22.46
C VAL A 246 10.54 3.42 23.88
N LYS A 247 10.65 2.12 24.13
CA LYS A 247 10.46 1.51 25.45
C LYS A 247 11.51 0.43 25.71
N PRO A 248 12.70 0.80 26.22
CA PRO A 248 13.79 -0.15 26.45
C PRO A 248 13.49 -1.22 27.51
N SER A 249 12.44 -1.03 28.30
CA SER A 249 11.96 -1.99 29.30
C SER A 249 11.15 -3.16 28.73
N LEU A 250 10.85 -3.17 27.43
CA LEU A 250 10.16 -4.30 26.79
C LEU A 250 11.10 -5.52 26.68
N PRO A 251 10.61 -6.73 26.98
CA PRO A 251 11.43 -7.94 26.97
C PRO A 251 11.76 -8.46 25.55
N PHE A 252 11.31 -7.76 24.51
CA PHE A 252 11.54 -8.05 23.09
C PHE A 252 11.33 -6.78 22.27
N ASP A 253 11.71 -6.78 20.99
CA ASP A 253 11.39 -5.69 20.07
C ASP A 253 10.16 -6.02 19.21
N PRO A 254 8.98 -5.41 19.48
CA PRO A 254 7.79 -5.61 18.68
C PRO A 254 7.94 -5.18 17.22
N ALA A 255 8.77 -4.19 16.92
CA ALA A 255 9.01 -3.74 15.55
C ALA A 255 9.56 -4.88 14.66
N THR A 256 10.30 -5.81 15.26
CA THR A 256 10.93 -6.93 14.54
C THR A 256 10.08 -8.20 14.51
N LEU A 257 8.92 -8.21 15.17
CA LEU A 257 8.05 -9.37 15.20
C LEU A 257 7.30 -9.49 13.86
N CYS A 258 7.61 -10.56 13.13
CA CYS A 258 7.17 -10.77 11.76
C CYS A 258 6.61 -12.15 11.54
N PHE A 259 5.63 -12.22 10.64
CA PHE A 259 5.04 -13.45 10.13
C PHE A 259 5.09 -13.42 8.61
N THR A 260 5.91 -14.28 8.03
CA THR A 260 6.09 -14.38 6.58
C THR A 260 5.44 -15.65 6.07
N ASP A 261 4.50 -15.52 5.15
CA ASP A 261 3.77 -16.67 4.60
C ASP A 261 4.57 -17.45 3.54
N SER A 262 3.99 -18.55 3.02
CA SER A 262 4.64 -19.35 1.97
C SER A 262 4.91 -18.59 0.67
N ARG A 263 4.29 -17.43 0.46
CA ARG A 263 4.44 -16.55 -0.69
C ARG A 263 5.35 -15.36 -0.43
N GLN A 264 6.09 -15.35 0.68
CA GLN A 264 7.01 -14.27 1.05
C GLN A 264 6.30 -12.93 1.31
N ARG A 265 5.05 -12.96 1.78
CA ARG A 265 4.35 -11.76 2.28
C ARG A 265 4.49 -11.69 3.79
N SER A 266 4.78 -10.51 4.31
CA SER A 266 5.21 -10.34 5.69
C SER A 266 4.26 -9.46 6.47
N TYR A 267 3.82 -9.95 7.62
CA TYR A 267 2.89 -9.27 8.51
C TYR A 267 3.59 -8.95 9.81
N GLY A 268 3.73 -7.66 10.12
CA GLY A 268 4.37 -7.19 11.34
C GLY A 268 3.38 -6.97 12.47
N LEU A 269 3.76 -7.34 13.70
CA LEU A 269 3.02 -6.98 14.91
C LEU A 269 3.73 -5.85 15.67
N SER A 270 3.92 -4.73 14.98
CA SER A 270 4.82 -3.63 15.34
C SER A 270 4.47 -2.88 16.63
N THR A 271 3.33 -3.17 17.26
CA THR A 271 2.91 -2.53 18.52
C THR A 271 2.60 -3.54 19.63
N LEU A 272 2.97 -4.83 19.47
CA LEU A 272 2.59 -5.88 20.41
C LEU A 272 3.19 -5.62 21.80
N GLY A 273 2.39 -5.83 22.85
CA GLY A 273 2.79 -5.56 24.22
C GLY A 273 2.81 -4.09 24.62
N TYR A 274 2.31 -3.20 23.75
CA TYR A 274 2.07 -1.80 24.09
C TYR A 274 0.82 -1.27 23.36
N SER A 275 -0.25 -0.98 24.10
CA SER A 275 -1.50 -0.45 23.53
C SER A 275 -1.53 1.09 23.55
N PHE A 276 -1.71 1.69 22.37
CA PHE A 276 -1.97 3.13 22.17
C PHE A 276 -3.47 3.50 22.17
N GLY A 277 -4.34 2.61 22.67
CA GLY A 277 -5.72 2.61 22.19
C GLY A 277 -5.83 2.29 20.68
N ALA A 278 -4.71 1.87 20.06
CA ALA A 278 -4.69 1.20 18.78
C ALA A 278 -4.78 -0.29 19.04
N THR A 279 -5.93 -0.88 18.74
CA THR A 279 -6.08 -2.34 18.74
C THR A 279 -5.32 -2.86 17.52
N GLN A 280 -4.32 -3.71 17.71
CA GLN A 280 -3.75 -4.49 16.61
C GLN A 280 -4.77 -5.53 16.20
N THR A 281 -5.69 -5.11 15.36
CA THR A 281 -6.64 -5.99 14.69
C THR A 281 -6.11 -6.19 13.28
N GLY A 282 -6.05 -7.44 12.86
CA GLY A 282 -5.54 -7.79 11.55
C GLY A 282 -6.21 -9.05 11.04
N SER A 283 -6.80 -8.95 9.84
CA SER A 283 -7.44 -10.06 9.15
C SER A 283 -6.44 -10.81 8.24
N TRP A 284 -5.23 -11.12 8.70
CA TRP A 284 -4.15 -11.63 7.82
C TRP A 284 -3.83 -13.13 8.01
N ILE A 285 -4.36 -13.76 9.04
CA ILE A 285 -4.09 -15.17 9.32
C ILE A 285 -4.91 -16.07 8.40
N ARG A 286 -4.24 -17.03 7.79
CA ARG A 286 -4.82 -18.07 6.95
C ARG A 286 -4.87 -19.39 7.69
N SER A 287 -6.06 -19.98 7.65
CA SER A 287 -6.37 -21.32 8.14
C SER A 287 -5.49 -22.36 7.46
N GLY A 288 -4.68 -23.10 8.22
CA GLY A 288 -3.82 -24.17 7.69
C GLY A 288 -2.55 -23.69 6.95
N GLU A 289 -2.34 -22.38 6.85
CA GLU A 289 -1.11 -21.81 6.29
C GLU A 289 0.00 -21.84 7.34
N THR A 290 1.21 -22.09 6.87
CA THR A 290 2.42 -22.08 7.69
C THR A 290 3.16 -20.77 7.47
N TYR A 291 3.39 -20.05 8.56
CA TYR A 291 4.13 -18.80 8.58
C TYR A 291 5.52 -19.02 9.18
N GLN A 292 6.54 -18.50 8.51
CA GLN A 292 7.83 -18.28 9.14
C GLN A 292 7.69 -17.10 10.10
N VAL A 293 8.07 -17.30 11.36
CA VAL A 293 8.00 -16.28 12.39
C VAL A 293 9.41 -15.87 12.78
N SER A 294 9.64 -14.57 12.90
CA SER A 294 10.92 -14.02 13.36
C SER A 294 10.74 -12.92 14.39
N VAL A 295 11.65 -12.81 15.34
CA VAL A 295 11.72 -11.69 16.30
C VAL A 295 13.16 -11.49 16.77
N SER A 296 13.58 -10.23 16.95
CA SER A 296 14.84 -9.93 17.63
C SER A 296 14.72 -10.07 19.13
N GLY A 297 15.65 -10.82 19.73
CA GLY A 297 15.83 -10.87 21.16
C GLY A 297 16.59 -9.66 21.73
N LEU A 298 16.69 -9.62 23.06
CA LEU A 298 17.54 -8.66 23.76
C LEU A 298 19.01 -9.10 23.72
N GLN A 299 19.92 -8.13 23.65
CA GLN A 299 21.34 -8.43 23.81
C GLN A 299 21.66 -8.79 25.27
N ASN A 300 22.54 -9.77 25.47
CA ASN A 300 23.10 -10.16 26.77
C ASN A 300 22.11 -10.72 27.80
N VAL A 301 20.92 -11.17 27.40
CA VAL A 301 20.00 -11.89 28.29
C VAL A 301 20.14 -13.40 28.03
N PRO A 302 20.65 -14.19 28.99
CA PRO A 302 20.78 -15.63 28.84
C PRO A 302 19.41 -16.31 28.89
N ASN A 303 19.29 -17.49 28.25
CA ASN A 303 18.08 -18.33 28.29
C ASN A 303 16.79 -17.64 27.82
N GLN A 304 16.91 -16.71 26.87
CA GLN A 304 15.75 -16.11 26.25
C GLN A 304 14.96 -17.17 25.46
N SER A 305 13.64 -17.10 25.57
CA SER A 305 12.73 -17.96 24.81
C SER A 305 11.57 -17.13 24.29
N TYR A 306 11.16 -17.46 23.06
CA TYR A 306 10.04 -16.83 22.38
C TYR A 306 9.12 -17.93 21.88
N ASN A 307 7.91 -17.95 22.42
CA ASN A 307 6.91 -18.96 22.16
C ASN A 307 5.66 -18.29 21.58
N VAL A 308 5.31 -18.65 20.34
CA VAL A 308 4.12 -18.15 19.66
C VAL A 308 2.93 -18.99 20.09
N THR A 309 1.86 -18.33 20.51
CA THR A 309 0.61 -18.98 20.91
C THR A 309 -0.56 -18.52 20.04
N PHE A 310 -1.54 -19.39 19.85
CA PHE A 310 -2.81 -19.06 19.24
C PHE A 310 -3.94 -19.64 20.07
N ASN A 311 -4.88 -18.81 20.53
CA ASN A 311 -5.90 -19.17 21.51
C ASN A 311 -5.31 -19.87 22.74
N ASP A 312 -4.20 -19.31 23.26
CA ASP A 312 -3.41 -19.84 24.37
C ASP A 312 -2.77 -21.23 24.15
N VAL A 313 -2.82 -21.76 22.93
CA VAL A 313 -2.12 -23.00 22.55
C VAL A 313 -0.78 -22.64 21.93
N LEU A 314 0.30 -23.28 22.39
CA LEU A 314 1.63 -23.15 21.77
C LEU A 314 1.59 -23.67 20.32
N VAL A 315 1.87 -22.79 19.36
CA VAL A 315 1.94 -23.13 17.93
C VAL A 315 3.37 -23.13 17.40
N SER A 316 4.29 -22.41 18.05
CA SER A 316 5.71 -22.43 17.68
C SER A 316 6.60 -22.04 18.86
N SER A 317 7.78 -22.65 18.91
CA SER A 317 8.89 -22.20 19.76
C SER A 317 10.01 -21.72 18.85
N LEU A 318 10.39 -20.46 18.98
CA LEU A 318 11.40 -19.84 18.14
C LEU A 318 12.79 -20.11 18.71
N VAL A 319 13.75 -20.34 17.83
CA VAL A 319 15.14 -20.67 18.18
C VAL A 319 16.11 -19.75 17.44
N ASP A 320 17.20 -19.43 18.10
CA ASP A 320 18.34 -18.70 17.54
C ASP A 320 19.51 -19.71 17.40
N GLU A 321 19.58 -20.39 16.24
CA GLU A 321 20.56 -21.44 15.99
C GLU A 321 21.95 -20.91 15.62
N ASP A 322 22.00 -19.76 14.93
CA ASP A 322 23.24 -19.13 14.47
C ASP A 322 23.82 -18.13 15.48
N ARG A 323 23.08 -17.85 16.56
CA ARG A 323 23.44 -16.94 17.66
C ARG A 323 23.59 -15.49 17.20
N ASP A 324 22.81 -15.10 16.20
CA ASP A 324 22.79 -13.72 15.69
C ASP A 324 21.83 -12.80 16.46
N GLY A 325 21.09 -13.35 17.44
CA GLY A 325 20.13 -12.65 18.26
C GLY A 325 18.72 -12.58 17.66
N VAL A 326 18.47 -13.23 16.51
CA VAL A 326 17.16 -13.36 15.87
C VAL A 326 16.63 -14.77 16.10
N TYR A 327 15.44 -14.83 16.69
CA TYR A 327 14.76 -16.08 16.94
C TYR A 327 13.79 -16.35 15.81
N VAL A 328 13.93 -17.51 15.18
CA VAL A 328 13.13 -17.93 14.03
C VAL A 328 12.39 -19.22 14.32
N GLY A 329 11.24 -19.40 13.68
CA GLY A 329 10.45 -20.62 13.80
C GLY A 329 9.35 -20.67 12.75
N SER A 330 8.52 -21.70 12.87
CA SER A 330 7.41 -21.94 11.95
C SER A 330 6.13 -22.18 12.73
N ALA A 331 5.09 -21.44 12.40
CA ALA A 331 3.78 -21.52 13.05
C ALA A 331 2.71 -21.85 12.01
N THR A 332 1.98 -22.95 12.22
CA THR A 332 0.79 -23.27 11.41
C THR A 332 -0.45 -22.96 12.23
N PHE A 333 -1.32 -22.09 11.72
CA PHE A 333 -2.52 -21.70 12.45
C PHE A 333 -3.67 -22.67 12.16
N PRO A 334 -4.36 -23.18 13.21
CA PRO A 334 -5.46 -24.11 13.03
C PRO A 334 -6.67 -23.43 12.37
N ASN A 335 -7.62 -24.23 11.89
CA ASN A 335 -8.81 -23.69 11.27
C ASN A 335 -9.61 -22.85 12.26
N PHE A 336 -9.96 -21.63 11.85
CA PHE A 336 -10.93 -20.80 12.56
C PHE A 336 -12.29 -21.47 12.44
N VAL A 337 -12.68 -22.26 13.44
CA VAL A 337 -13.99 -22.92 13.45
C VAL A 337 -15.03 -21.86 13.82
N ALA A 338 -15.67 -21.25 12.81
CA ALA A 338 -16.85 -20.44 13.03
C ALA A 338 -18.02 -21.36 13.43
N ALA A 339 -18.43 -21.30 14.70
CA ALA A 339 -19.82 -21.63 15.02
C ALA A 339 -20.70 -20.62 14.26
N ALA A 340 -21.69 -21.12 13.53
CA ALA A 340 -22.52 -20.37 12.60
C ALA A 340 -22.84 -18.93 13.07
N ALA A 341 -22.51 -17.96 12.21
CA ALA A 341 -22.94 -16.54 12.23
C ALA A 341 -22.18 -15.50 13.08
N THR A 342 -20.99 -15.81 13.62
CA THR A 342 -20.11 -14.77 14.23
C THR A 342 -18.74 -14.83 13.57
N GLU A 343 -18.14 -13.67 13.25
CA GLU A 343 -16.75 -13.60 12.77
C GLU A 343 -15.85 -14.34 13.77
N ALA A 344 -15.18 -15.40 13.33
CA ALA A 344 -14.36 -16.22 14.20
C ALA A 344 -13.08 -15.45 14.52
N SER A 345 -13.00 -14.76 15.65
CA SER A 345 -11.74 -14.17 16.12
C SER A 345 -10.89 -15.22 16.87
N GLY A 346 -9.58 -15.01 16.84
CA GLY A 346 -8.61 -15.74 17.65
C GLY A 346 -7.69 -14.77 18.39
N THR A 347 -6.97 -15.27 19.37
CA THR A 347 -5.97 -14.52 20.13
C THR A 347 -4.58 -15.00 19.75
N LEU A 348 -3.83 -14.19 19.00
CA LEU A 348 -2.44 -14.45 18.69
C LEU A 348 -1.57 -13.87 19.81
N GLY A 349 -0.68 -14.68 20.36
CA GLY A 349 0.19 -14.29 21.46
C GLY A 349 1.65 -14.66 21.23
N VAL A 350 2.50 -13.98 21.99
CA VAL A 350 3.91 -14.31 22.17
C VAL A 350 4.20 -14.34 23.66
N ILE A 351 4.70 -15.47 24.13
CA ILE A 351 5.25 -15.65 25.47
C ILE A 351 6.75 -15.45 25.37
N VAL A 352 7.26 -14.52 26.18
CA VAL A 352 8.68 -14.19 26.27
C VAL A 352 9.20 -14.63 27.63
N GLY A 353 10.21 -15.50 27.62
CA GLY A 353 10.89 -15.98 28.83
C GLY A 353 12.34 -15.52 28.89
N ASP A 354 12.86 -15.30 30.11
CA ASP A 354 14.27 -14.98 30.39
C ASP A 354 14.98 -16.08 31.21
N GLY A 355 14.38 -17.26 31.30
CA GLY A 355 14.81 -18.39 32.14
C GLY A 355 14.42 -18.28 33.62
N SER A 356 13.95 -17.11 34.08
CA SER A 356 13.48 -16.88 35.46
C SER A 356 12.01 -16.47 35.55
N SER A 357 11.51 -15.81 34.52
CA SER A 357 10.14 -15.33 34.41
C SER A 357 9.63 -15.44 32.97
N GLU A 358 8.32 -15.56 32.83
CA GLU A 358 7.63 -15.54 31.54
C GLU A 358 6.61 -14.38 31.53
N ARG A 359 6.48 -13.72 30.39
CA ARG A 359 5.49 -12.66 30.14
C ARG A 359 4.75 -12.96 28.86
N SER A 360 3.43 -12.94 28.91
CA SER A 360 2.57 -13.13 27.75
C SER A 360 2.09 -11.80 27.20
N PHE A 361 2.15 -11.66 25.87
CA PHE A 361 1.62 -10.52 25.12
C PHE A 361 0.70 -11.06 24.04
N SER A 362 -0.47 -10.46 23.86
CA SER A 362 -1.43 -10.95 22.87
C SER A 362 -2.19 -9.84 22.17
N THR A 363 -2.76 -10.19 21.03
CA THR A 363 -3.66 -9.34 20.26
C THR A 363 -4.76 -10.18 19.60
N GLU A 364 -5.88 -9.55 19.32
CA GLU A 364 -6.98 -10.20 18.60
C GLU A 364 -6.69 -10.20 17.10
N VAL A 365 -6.92 -11.33 16.47
CA VAL A 365 -6.72 -11.57 15.05
C VAL A 365 -7.96 -12.23 14.48
N THR A 366 -8.31 -11.86 13.26
CA THR A 366 -9.43 -12.44 12.52
C THR A 366 -8.88 -13.19 11.30
N PRO A 367 -9.56 -14.23 10.83
CA PRO A 367 -9.18 -14.92 9.61
C PRO A 367 -9.28 -13.95 8.44
N ALA A 368 -8.35 -14.05 7.51
CA ALA A 368 -8.49 -13.39 6.22
C ALA A 368 -9.74 -13.89 5.50
N SER A 369 -10.49 -12.99 4.87
CA SER A 369 -11.64 -13.33 4.02
C SER A 369 -11.14 -14.17 2.84
N SER A 370 -11.46 -15.47 2.84
CA SER A 370 -10.92 -16.44 1.88
C SER A 370 -11.96 -16.94 0.88
N GLY A 371 -11.48 -17.35 -0.29
CA GLY A 371 -12.29 -18.01 -1.32
C GLY A 371 -11.43 -18.85 -2.24
N THR A 372 -12.05 -19.56 -3.16
CA THR A 372 -11.38 -20.43 -4.13
C THR A 372 -11.79 -20.04 -5.55
N VAL A 373 -10.82 -19.85 -6.44
CA VAL A 373 -11.07 -19.73 -7.88
C VAL A 373 -11.06 -21.12 -8.48
N VAL A 374 -12.15 -21.46 -9.15
CA VAL A 374 -12.30 -22.72 -9.88
C VAL A 374 -12.60 -22.42 -11.35
N ASP A 375 -12.13 -23.30 -12.21
CA ASP A 375 -12.52 -23.30 -13.62
C ASP A 375 -14.00 -23.68 -13.73
N VAL A 376 -14.78 -22.84 -14.39
CA VAL A 376 -16.25 -22.97 -14.45
C VAL A 376 -16.71 -24.23 -15.21
N VAL A 377 -15.86 -24.79 -16.07
CA VAL A 377 -16.20 -25.94 -16.93
C VAL A 377 -15.84 -27.25 -16.25
N THR A 378 -14.68 -27.30 -15.62
CA THR A 378 -14.11 -28.52 -15.02
C THR A 378 -14.36 -28.61 -13.51
N GLY A 379 -14.67 -27.50 -12.85
CA GLY A 379 -14.79 -27.41 -11.40
C GLY A 379 -13.46 -27.57 -10.65
N GLN A 380 -12.34 -27.65 -11.38
CA GLN A 380 -11.01 -27.77 -10.77
C GLN A 380 -10.51 -26.42 -10.28
N ALA A 381 -9.78 -26.43 -9.18
CA ALA A 381 -9.08 -25.27 -8.67
C ALA A 381 -8.09 -24.71 -9.71
N LEU A 382 -8.11 -23.39 -9.89
CA LEU A 382 -7.20 -22.69 -10.79
C LEU A 382 -6.02 -22.16 -9.98
N ALA A 383 -4.84 -22.73 -10.20
CA ALA A 383 -3.58 -22.22 -9.67
C ALA A 383 -3.09 -20.99 -10.43
N ASP A 384 -2.39 -20.10 -9.73
CA ASP A 384 -1.77 -18.90 -10.31
C ASP A 384 -2.76 -17.97 -11.03
N ALA A 385 -4.04 -18.01 -10.67
CA ALA A 385 -5.03 -17.05 -11.12
C ALA A 385 -4.86 -15.74 -10.36
N SER A 386 -4.83 -14.62 -11.08
CA SER A 386 -4.75 -13.29 -10.48
C SER A 386 -6.13 -12.87 -9.98
N VAL A 387 -6.22 -12.59 -8.68
CA VAL A 387 -7.44 -12.20 -7.97
C VAL A 387 -7.22 -10.81 -7.40
N ALA A 388 -8.08 -9.87 -7.75
CA ALA A 388 -8.01 -8.49 -7.28
C ALA A 388 -9.16 -8.19 -6.32
N LEU A 389 -8.90 -7.54 -5.20
CA LEU A 389 -9.97 -7.10 -4.30
C LEU A 389 -10.38 -5.66 -4.62
N LEU A 390 -11.69 -5.45 -4.72
CA LEU A 390 -12.30 -4.15 -4.92
C LEU A 390 -13.09 -3.76 -3.67
N ARG A 391 -12.89 -2.56 -3.11
CA ARG A 391 -13.69 -2.01 -2.01
C ARG A 391 -14.71 -1.03 -2.54
N ALA A 392 -15.91 -1.07 -1.99
CA ALA A 392 -16.93 -0.06 -2.19
C ALA A 392 -16.49 1.29 -1.58
N ALA A 393 -16.40 2.32 -2.41
CA ALA A 393 -16.38 3.71 -2.00
C ALA A 393 -17.84 4.18 -1.89
N GLU A 394 -18.21 4.67 -0.71
CA GLU A 394 -19.51 5.33 -0.51
C GLU A 394 -19.50 6.67 -1.25
N VAL A 395 -20.37 6.80 -2.24
CA VAL A 395 -20.69 8.07 -2.89
C VAL A 395 -22.08 8.47 -2.44
N ALA A 396 -22.30 9.77 -2.23
CA ALA A 396 -23.49 10.35 -1.61
C ALA A 396 -24.83 10.14 -2.37
N ASP A 397 -24.91 9.21 -3.34
CA ASP A 397 -26.12 8.85 -4.08
C ASP A 397 -26.14 7.34 -4.35
N SER A 398 -26.61 6.54 -3.38
CA SER A 398 -27.13 5.15 -3.45
C SER A 398 -26.42 4.03 -4.25
N GLU A 399 -25.35 4.30 -5.01
CA GLU A 399 -24.65 3.34 -5.85
C GLU A 399 -23.21 3.16 -5.35
N SER A 400 -22.91 1.95 -4.85
CA SER A 400 -21.59 1.61 -4.32
C SER A 400 -20.59 1.46 -5.45
N ILE A 401 -19.53 2.26 -5.41
CA ILE A 401 -18.47 2.23 -6.43
C ILE A 401 -17.35 1.31 -5.97
N TYR A 402 -17.11 0.20 -6.67
CA TYR A 402 -16.01 -0.71 -6.32
C TYR A 402 -14.70 -0.26 -6.98
N THR A 403 -13.68 0.06 -6.17
CA THR A 403 -12.33 0.43 -6.62
C THR A 403 -11.30 -0.57 -6.10
N THR A 404 -10.21 -0.76 -6.85
CA THR A 404 -9.06 -1.56 -6.39
C THR A 404 -8.69 -1.16 -4.97
N PHE A 405 -8.61 -2.15 -4.08
CA PHE A 405 -8.32 -1.95 -2.68
C PHE A 405 -7.02 -2.67 -2.38
N ALA A 406 -5.93 -1.91 -2.45
CA ALA A 406 -4.61 -2.41 -2.13
C ALA A 406 -4.55 -2.79 -0.64
N VAL A 407 -4.82 -4.06 -0.39
CA VAL A 407 -4.33 -4.80 0.76
C VAL A 407 -3.02 -5.46 0.40
N GLU A 408 -2.20 -5.75 1.39
CA GLU A 408 -0.89 -6.36 1.20
C GLU A 408 -1.03 -7.67 0.39
N GLY A 409 -0.41 -7.67 -0.80
CA GLY A 409 -0.47 -8.77 -1.76
C GLY A 409 -1.58 -8.70 -2.81
N ASP A 410 -2.32 -7.60 -2.99
CA ASP A 410 -3.29 -7.40 -4.07
C ASP A 410 -2.61 -6.86 -5.37
N PRO A 411 -2.81 -7.45 -6.56
CA PRO A 411 -3.58 -8.67 -6.82
C PRO A 411 -2.86 -9.93 -6.33
N GLN A 412 -3.63 -10.83 -5.72
CA GLN A 412 -3.14 -12.11 -5.23
C GLN A 412 -3.12 -13.17 -6.32
N MET A 413 -2.12 -14.04 -6.31
CA MET A 413 -2.12 -15.25 -7.14
C MET A 413 -2.68 -16.42 -6.31
N THR A 414 -3.66 -17.13 -6.86
CA THR A 414 -4.28 -18.28 -6.19
C THR A 414 -3.29 -19.43 -5.98
N GLY A 415 -3.53 -20.24 -4.94
CA GLY A 415 -2.70 -21.41 -4.64
C GLY A 415 -2.90 -22.54 -5.62
N SER A 416 -2.12 -23.62 -5.49
CA SER A 416 -2.34 -24.86 -6.24
C SER A 416 -3.72 -25.47 -6.01
N ASP A 417 -4.37 -25.09 -4.91
CA ASP A 417 -5.74 -25.39 -4.50
C ASP A 417 -6.76 -24.32 -4.92
N GLY A 418 -6.35 -23.31 -5.69
CA GLY A 418 -7.20 -22.22 -6.16
C GLY A 418 -7.51 -21.17 -5.09
N ALA A 419 -6.96 -21.31 -3.87
CA ALA A 419 -7.32 -20.44 -2.75
C ALA A 419 -6.69 -19.05 -2.85
N TYR A 420 -7.46 -18.03 -2.48
CA TYR A 420 -7.02 -16.65 -2.21
C TYR A 420 -7.59 -16.18 -0.87
N SER A 421 -6.99 -15.14 -0.27
CA SER A 421 -7.63 -14.48 0.88
C SER A 421 -7.13 -13.07 1.12
N PHE A 422 -8.03 -12.16 1.43
CA PHE A 422 -7.69 -10.76 1.66
C PHE A 422 -7.88 -10.35 3.12
N ALA A 423 -6.94 -9.55 3.61
CA ALA A 423 -7.02 -8.92 4.92
C ALA A 423 -7.79 -7.61 4.82
N THR A 424 -9.10 -7.68 5.00
CA THR A 424 -9.98 -6.50 4.92
C THR A 424 -10.33 -5.98 6.31
N GLY A 425 -10.36 -4.65 6.46
CA GLY A 425 -11.07 -4.01 7.56
C GLY A 425 -12.57 -3.88 7.23
N ASP A 426 -13.31 -3.09 8.01
CA ASP A 426 -14.74 -2.88 7.78
C ASP A 426 -15.02 -2.26 6.39
N GLY A 427 -15.94 -2.86 5.64
CA GLY A 427 -16.37 -2.35 4.34
C GLY A 427 -17.12 -3.39 3.51
N ILE A 428 -17.66 -2.93 2.37
CA ILE A 428 -18.25 -3.80 1.36
C ILE A 428 -17.18 -4.04 0.30
N TYR A 429 -16.95 -5.30 -0.06
CA TYR A 429 -15.89 -5.71 -0.99
C TYR A 429 -16.43 -6.60 -2.12
N ARG A 430 -15.72 -6.63 -3.25
CA ARG A 430 -15.98 -7.46 -4.42
C ARG A 430 -14.67 -7.97 -5.01
N ILE A 431 -14.72 -9.11 -5.71
CA ILE A 431 -13.58 -9.82 -6.29
C ILE A 431 -13.74 -9.88 -7.81
#